data_AF-A0A1Z8URM2-F1
#
_entry.id   AF-A0A1Z8URM2-F1
#
_cell.length_a   1.000
_cell.length_b   1.000
_cell.length_c   1.000
_cell.angle_alpha   90.00
_cell.angle_beta   90.00
_cell.angle_gamma   90.00
#
_symmetry.space_group_name_H-M   'P 1'
#
loop_
_entity.id
_entity.type
_entity.pdbx_description
1 polymer ?
#
loop_
_entity_poly.entity_id
_entity_poly.type
_entity_poly.pdbx_seq_one_letter_code
_entity_poly.pdbx_strand_id
1 'polypeptide(L)'
;MSFEIKRRDDVCGVGMYATEPIPYDGLIVRESPLFIIKEYQKSKVSKEAISNALMKLNDEEKEQFRDLFGDNDMMRWRQNHFFIENKLKSYQEKPLGIYPKCARLNHSCSPNAERVYNDDQTVSLVAIRPIAIGEQITITYIDNAALFASYETRRDLLRKRGIFTTRFKCMCDTCCGNHVKSNINRSLIKELIPDNSIESSKEVWKLLKEENLSARLLSEPEALILVFPSETTVVIDGLEKQPGLNGKTALVRNHDLKRRRLGVTIDNVTVSVCHSKCTPLQKKGFSKNLNA
;
A
#
# COMPACT_ATOMS: atom_id res chain seq x y z
N MET A 1 -19.49 -3.26 14.59
CA MET A 1 -18.45 -3.25 13.53
C MET A 1 -17.45 -2.16 13.91
N SER A 2 -16.16 -2.38 13.67
CA SER A 2 -15.08 -1.42 13.96
C SER A 2 -15.05 -0.23 12.99
N PHE A 3 -16.07 -0.11 12.15
CA PHE A 3 -16.22 0.96 11.17
C PHE A 3 -17.69 1.32 10.93
N GLU A 4 -17.89 2.49 10.34
CA GLU A 4 -19.15 2.95 9.76
C GLU A 4 -18.93 3.38 8.30
N ILE A 5 -20.00 3.35 7.49
CA ILE A 5 -20.00 3.91 6.12
C ILE A 5 -20.91 5.14 6.15
N LYS A 6 -20.36 6.30 5.77
CA LYS A 6 -21.11 7.56 5.72
C LYS A 6 -20.71 8.40 4.52
N ARG A 7 -21.53 9.41 4.21
CA ARG A 7 -21.19 10.41 3.18
C ARG A 7 -19.91 11.13 3.56
N ARG A 8 -19.14 11.47 2.54
CA ARG A 8 -17.93 12.27 2.70
C ARG A 8 -18.30 13.75 2.80
N ASP A 9 -17.65 14.46 3.71
CA ASP A 9 -17.86 15.89 3.90
C ASP A 9 -17.13 16.73 2.83
N ASP A 10 -16.06 16.18 2.24
CA ASP A 10 -15.13 16.88 1.35
C ASP A 10 -15.47 16.74 -0.15
N VAL A 11 -16.21 15.70 -0.54
CA VAL A 11 -16.62 15.43 -1.93
C VAL A 11 -17.89 14.58 -2.00
N CYS A 12 -18.51 14.55 -3.18
CA CYS A 12 -19.56 13.57 -3.48
C CYS A 12 -19.06 12.14 -3.30
N GLY A 13 -19.84 11.32 -2.58
CA GLY A 13 -19.60 9.90 -2.39
C GLY A 13 -19.70 9.48 -0.93
N VAL A 14 -19.29 8.25 -0.67
CA VAL A 14 -19.23 7.67 0.67
C VAL A 14 -17.81 7.25 1.01
N GLY A 15 -17.55 7.11 2.30
CA GLY A 15 -16.29 6.58 2.81
C GLY A 15 -16.55 5.65 4.00
N MET A 16 -15.56 4.79 4.26
CA MET A 16 -15.51 3.95 5.45
C MET A 16 -14.67 4.66 6.51
N TYR A 17 -15.15 4.73 7.75
CA TYR A 17 -14.49 5.43 8.86
C TYR A 17 -14.43 4.54 10.08
N ALA A 18 -13.32 4.56 10.82
CA ALA A 18 -13.16 3.77 12.03
C ALA A 18 -14.07 4.30 13.15
N THR A 19 -14.78 3.42 13.83
CA THR A 19 -15.65 3.77 14.99
C THR A 19 -14.95 3.57 16.33
N GLU A 20 -13.77 2.95 16.30
CA GLU A 20 -12.88 2.71 17.43
C GLU A 20 -11.42 2.68 16.94
N PRO A 21 -10.42 2.82 17.82
CA PRO A 21 -9.02 2.66 17.42
C PRO A 21 -8.75 1.25 16.89
N ILE A 22 -8.13 1.15 15.71
CA ILE A 22 -7.77 -0.14 15.09
C ILE A 22 -6.25 -0.29 15.12
N PRO A 23 -5.69 -1.31 15.81
CA PRO A 23 -4.26 -1.52 15.86
C PRO A 23 -3.71 -1.98 14.50
N TYR A 24 -2.37 -1.92 14.35
CA TYR A 24 -1.68 -2.58 13.25
C TYR A 24 -2.06 -4.07 13.17
N ASP A 25 -2.20 -4.59 11.94
CA ASP A 25 -2.70 -5.93 11.62
C ASP A 25 -4.13 -6.23 12.12
N GLY A 26 -4.84 -5.22 12.66
CA GLY A 26 -6.23 -5.36 13.06
C GLY A 26 -7.13 -5.69 11.87
N LEU A 27 -7.94 -6.75 12.01
CA LEU A 27 -8.98 -7.09 11.04
C LEU A 27 -10.12 -6.07 11.12
N ILE A 28 -10.40 -5.38 10.00
CA ILE A 28 -11.49 -4.41 9.90
C ILE A 28 -12.77 -5.10 9.46
N VAL A 29 -12.70 -5.90 8.39
CA VAL A 29 -13.82 -6.71 7.90
C VAL A 29 -13.31 -7.89 7.10
N ARG A 30 -13.94 -9.06 7.26
CA ARG A 30 -13.87 -10.16 6.29
C ARG A 30 -15.19 -10.19 5.53
N GLU A 31 -15.14 -10.05 4.21
CA GLU A 31 -16.31 -9.89 3.36
C GLU A 31 -16.36 -10.98 2.29
N SER A 32 -17.49 -11.68 2.22
CA SER A 32 -17.81 -12.57 1.11
C SER A 32 -18.25 -11.77 -0.12
N PRO A 33 -17.95 -12.24 -1.35
CA PRO A 33 -18.43 -11.59 -2.55
C PRO A 33 -19.95 -11.61 -2.59
N LEU A 34 -20.56 -10.50 -2.99
CA LEU A 34 -21.99 -10.46 -3.32
C LEU A 34 -22.28 -11.38 -4.50
N PHE A 35 -21.43 -11.28 -5.54
CA PHE A 35 -21.38 -12.23 -6.64
C PHE A 35 -20.04 -12.15 -7.38
N ILE A 36 -19.76 -13.18 -8.16
CA ILE A 36 -18.54 -13.33 -8.97
C ILE A 36 -18.93 -13.56 -10.42
N ILE A 37 -18.23 -12.88 -11.33
CA ILE A 37 -18.26 -13.17 -12.77
C ILE A 37 -16.92 -13.78 -13.17
N LYS A 38 -16.95 -15.00 -13.72
CA LYS A 38 -15.79 -15.74 -14.23
C LYS A 38 -15.41 -15.29 -15.65
N GLU A 39 -15.40 -13.99 -15.86
CA GLU A 39 -14.85 -13.36 -17.06
C GLU A 39 -13.61 -12.59 -16.61
N TYR A 40 -12.46 -13.03 -17.10
CA TYR A 40 -11.15 -12.62 -16.58
C TYR A 40 -10.67 -11.30 -17.20
N GLN A 41 -11.34 -10.82 -18.26
CA GLN A 41 -11.09 -9.52 -18.87
C GLN A 41 -12.24 -8.55 -18.58
N LYS A 42 -11.95 -7.44 -17.87
CA LYS A 42 -12.94 -6.41 -17.54
C LYS A 42 -13.74 -5.90 -18.74
N SER A 43 -13.10 -5.79 -19.90
CA SER A 43 -13.72 -5.33 -21.15
C SER A 43 -14.70 -6.32 -21.77
N LYS A 44 -14.66 -7.60 -21.38
CA LYS A 44 -15.49 -8.67 -21.93
C LYS A 44 -16.74 -8.96 -21.10
N VAL A 45 -16.85 -8.40 -19.88
CA VAL A 45 -18.07 -8.58 -19.06
C VAL A 45 -19.25 -7.89 -19.74
N SER A 46 -20.23 -8.68 -20.17
CA SER A 46 -21.43 -8.20 -20.84
C SER A 46 -22.52 -7.75 -19.86
N LYS A 47 -23.52 -7.01 -20.34
CA LYS A 47 -24.69 -6.63 -19.52
C LYS A 47 -25.49 -7.85 -19.08
N GLU A 48 -25.56 -8.86 -19.95
CA GLU A 48 -26.27 -10.12 -19.72
C GLU A 48 -25.59 -10.92 -18.61
N ALA A 49 -24.25 -10.95 -18.58
CA ALA A 49 -23.50 -11.60 -17.50
C ALA A 49 -23.81 -10.97 -16.13
N ILE A 50 -23.91 -9.64 -16.06
CA ILE A 50 -24.29 -8.91 -14.84
C ILE A 50 -25.75 -9.22 -14.47
N SER A 51 -26.68 -9.12 -15.43
CA SER A 51 -28.10 -9.41 -15.21
C SER A 51 -28.32 -10.83 -14.68
N ASN A 52 -27.67 -11.82 -15.29
CA ASN A 52 -27.74 -13.22 -14.87
C ASN A 52 -27.17 -13.45 -13.46
N ALA A 53 -26.16 -12.67 -13.04
CA ALA A 53 -25.65 -12.72 -11.68
C ALA A 53 -26.64 -12.10 -10.69
N LEU A 54 -27.23 -10.94 -11.02
CA LEU A 54 -28.21 -10.25 -10.18
C LEU A 54 -29.52 -11.05 -10.01
N MET A 55 -29.93 -11.82 -11.02
CA MET A 55 -31.10 -12.70 -10.95
C MET A 55 -30.98 -13.79 -9.88
N LYS A 56 -29.75 -14.14 -9.47
CA LYS A 56 -29.49 -15.16 -8.44
C LYS A 56 -29.48 -14.61 -7.02
N LEU A 57 -29.50 -13.28 -6.87
CA LEU A 57 -29.47 -12.60 -5.58
C LEU A 57 -30.87 -12.49 -4.98
N ASN A 58 -30.94 -12.48 -3.65
CA ASN A 58 -32.15 -12.08 -2.93
C ASN A 58 -32.34 -10.54 -2.99
N ASP A 59 -33.47 -10.04 -2.48
CA ASP A 59 -33.81 -8.62 -2.60
C ASP A 59 -32.91 -7.69 -1.78
N GLU A 60 -32.44 -8.15 -0.62
CA GLU A 60 -31.47 -7.43 0.22
C GLU A 60 -30.11 -7.31 -0.48
N GLU A 61 -29.63 -8.40 -1.08
CA GLU A 61 -28.39 -8.44 -1.86
C GLU A 61 -28.48 -7.55 -3.12
N LYS A 62 -29.62 -7.55 -3.80
CA LYS A 62 -29.86 -6.61 -4.91
C LYS A 62 -29.85 -5.16 -4.43
N GLU A 63 -30.36 -4.89 -3.24
CA GLU A 63 -30.32 -3.55 -2.65
C GLU A 63 -28.88 -3.12 -2.35
N GLN A 64 -28.07 -4.01 -1.76
CA GLN A 64 -26.64 -3.76 -1.54
C GLN A 64 -25.91 -3.42 -2.85
N PHE A 65 -26.23 -4.09 -3.95
CA PHE A 65 -25.69 -3.73 -5.26
C PHE A 65 -26.22 -2.37 -5.75
N ARG A 66 -27.53 -2.11 -5.65
CA ARG A 66 -28.17 -0.87 -6.11
C ARG A 66 -27.63 0.38 -5.39
N ASP A 67 -27.23 0.23 -4.13
CA ASP A 67 -26.62 1.29 -3.31
C ASP A 67 -25.18 1.64 -3.74
N LEU A 68 -24.53 0.81 -4.58
CA LEU A 68 -23.20 1.10 -5.11
C LEU A 68 -23.20 2.27 -6.10
N PHE A 69 -22.06 2.96 -6.19
CA PHE A 69 -21.90 4.10 -7.09
C PHE A 69 -22.04 3.67 -8.55
N GLY A 70 -23.00 4.29 -9.26
CA GLY A 70 -23.22 4.10 -10.70
C GLY A 70 -24.70 4.23 -11.07
N ASP A 71 -24.97 4.87 -12.20
CA ASP A 71 -26.34 5.20 -12.64
C ASP A 71 -27.11 3.99 -13.20
N ASN A 72 -26.39 2.93 -13.55
CA ASN A 72 -26.94 1.67 -14.06
C ASN A 72 -26.03 0.50 -13.68
N ASP A 73 -26.50 -0.73 -13.89
CA ASP A 73 -25.79 -1.94 -13.44
C ASP A 73 -24.41 -2.12 -14.08
N MET A 74 -24.26 -1.71 -15.35
CA MET A 74 -22.96 -1.74 -16.02
C MET A 74 -21.99 -0.74 -15.40
N MET A 75 -22.44 0.47 -15.07
CA MET A 75 -21.60 1.45 -14.36
C MET A 75 -21.28 0.97 -12.94
N ARG A 76 -22.26 0.49 -12.19
CA ARG A 76 -22.04 -0.07 -10.84
C ARG A 76 -21.02 -1.20 -10.87
N TRP A 77 -21.15 -2.13 -11.82
CA TRP A 77 -20.13 -3.14 -12.04
C TRP A 77 -18.77 -2.51 -12.31
N ARG A 78 -18.63 -1.69 -13.37
CA ARG A 78 -17.34 -1.12 -13.80
C ARG A 78 -16.62 -0.34 -12.71
N GLN A 79 -17.35 0.36 -11.85
CA GLN A 79 -16.78 1.22 -10.81
C GLN A 79 -16.43 0.48 -9.52
N ASN A 80 -17.10 -0.63 -9.22
CA ASN A 80 -17.02 -1.26 -7.89
C ASN A 80 -16.39 -2.66 -7.92
N HIS A 81 -16.29 -3.31 -9.09
CA HIS A 81 -15.67 -4.63 -9.20
C HIS A 81 -14.15 -4.56 -9.00
N PHE A 82 -13.59 -5.63 -8.44
CA PHE A 82 -12.15 -5.82 -8.39
C PHE A 82 -11.76 -7.29 -8.56
N PHE A 83 -10.50 -7.51 -8.93
CA PHE A 83 -9.95 -8.85 -9.13
C PHE A 83 -9.90 -9.58 -7.79
N ILE A 84 -10.28 -10.85 -7.81
CA ILE A 84 -10.06 -11.78 -6.70
C ILE A 84 -8.68 -12.38 -6.93
N GLU A 85 -7.70 -11.96 -6.14
CA GLU A 85 -6.36 -12.52 -6.26
C GLU A 85 -6.31 -13.87 -5.54
N ASN A 86 -5.98 -14.93 -6.28
CA ASN A 86 -5.62 -16.20 -5.68
C ASN A 86 -4.14 -16.45 -6.01
N LYS A 87 -3.32 -16.75 -5.00
CA LYS A 87 -1.87 -16.99 -5.17
C LYS A 87 -1.56 -18.15 -6.13
N LEU A 88 -2.53 -19.03 -6.38
CA LEU A 88 -2.39 -20.22 -7.22
C LEU A 88 -2.81 -20.01 -8.68
N LYS A 89 -3.40 -18.87 -9.05
CA LYS A 89 -3.91 -18.64 -10.42
C LYS A 89 -3.07 -17.64 -11.19
N SER A 90 -2.81 -17.96 -12.46
CA SER A 90 -2.15 -17.04 -13.39
C SER A 90 -2.98 -15.74 -13.51
N TYR A 91 -2.33 -14.62 -13.85
CA TYR A 91 -3.00 -13.33 -14.01
C TYR A 91 -4.15 -13.35 -15.04
N GLN A 92 -4.15 -14.35 -15.94
CA GLN A 92 -5.14 -14.53 -17.00
C GLN A 92 -6.42 -15.25 -16.53
N GLU A 93 -6.48 -15.71 -15.27
CA GLU A 93 -7.61 -16.48 -14.70
C GLU A 93 -8.16 -15.89 -13.39
N LYS A 94 -7.94 -14.60 -13.14
CA LYS A 94 -8.42 -13.92 -11.91
C LYS A 94 -9.88 -13.50 -12.05
N PRO A 95 -10.85 -14.15 -11.38
CA PRO A 95 -12.25 -13.76 -11.48
C PRO A 95 -12.48 -12.37 -10.90
N LEU A 96 -13.59 -11.75 -11.30
CA LEU A 96 -14.00 -10.43 -10.82
C LEU A 96 -15.17 -10.57 -9.87
N GLY A 97 -15.14 -9.84 -8.75
CA GLY A 97 -16.21 -9.86 -7.75
C GLY A 97 -16.64 -8.48 -7.29
N ILE A 98 -17.86 -8.41 -6.78
CA ILE A 98 -18.40 -7.26 -6.06
C ILE A 98 -18.40 -7.56 -4.57
N TYR A 99 -17.89 -6.62 -3.79
CA TYR A 99 -17.79 -6.69 -2.33
C TYR A 99 -18.29 -5.35 -1.79
N PRO A 100 -19.58 -5.23 -1.44
CA PRO A 100 -20.24 -3.95 -1.23
C PRO A 100 -19.57 -3.03 -0.20
N LYS A 101 -19.05 -3.58 0.92
CA LYS A 101 -18.34 -2.82 1.95
C LYS A 101 -16.97 -2.39 1.45
N CYS A 102 -16.19 -3.31 0.89
CA CYS A 102 -14.87 -3.01 0.32
C CYS A 102 -14.93 -2.07 -0.89
N ALA A 103 -16.06 -1.99 -1.59
CA ALA A 103 -16.31 -1.04 -2.67
C ALA A 103 -16.42 0.42 -2.17
N ARG A 104 -16.65 0.65 -0.87
CA ARG A 104 -16.71 2.00 -0.27
C ARG A 104 -15.34 2.59 0.07
N LEU A 105 -14.28 1.80 -0.05
CA LEU A 105 -12.92 2.22 0.32
C LEU A 105 -12.40 3.23 -0.69
N ASN A 106 -11.99 4.39 -0.20
CA ASN A 106 -11.38 5.44 -1.02
C ASN A 106 -9.87 5.23 -1.19
N HIS A 107 -9.32 5.91 -2.20
CA HIS A 107 -7.88 5.91 -2.44
C HIS A 107 -7.13 6.87 -1.51
N SER A 108 -6.00 6.40 -0.98
CA SER A 108 -4.91 7.25 -0.49
C SER A 108 -3.57 6.81 -1.09
N CYS A 109 -2.70 7.79 -1.39
CA CYS A 109 -1.29 7.53 -1.73
C CYS A 109 -0.44 7.18 -0.49
N SER A 110 -1.04 7.21 0.70
CA SER A 110 -0.50 6.71 1.97
C SER A 110 -1.63 6.01 2.72
N PRO A 111 -2.05 4.83 2.22
CA PRO A 111 -3.20 4.12 2.78
C PRO A 111 -2.94 3.65 4.21
N ASN A 112 -4.02 3.29 4.90
CA ASN A 112 -3.99 2.75 6.25
C ASN A 112 -4.59 1.35 6.36
N ALA A 113 -5.17 0.84 5.28
CA ALA A 113 -5.60 -0.54 5.15
C ALA A 113 -5.19 -1.15 3.80
N GLU A 114 -5.20 -2.47 3.74
CA GLU A 114 -5.05 -3.23 2.50
C GLU A 114 -5.99 -4.44 2.45
N ARG A 115 -6.22 -4.93 1.23
CA ARG A 115 -7.02 -6.13 0.99
C ARG A 115 -6.12 -7.36 0.98
N VAL A 116 -6.48 -8.35 1.79
CA VAL A 116 -5.91 -9.69 1.78
C VAL A 116 -6.96 -10.64 1.22
N TYR A 117 -6.64 -11.26 0.10
CA TYR A 117 -7.52 -12.22 -0.55
C TYR A 117 -7.30 -13.61 0.05
N ASN A 118 -8.40 -14.28 0.38
CA ASN A 118 -8.39 -15.60 0.99
C ASN A 118 -8.75 -16.67 -0.05
N ASP A 119 -8.38 -17.93 0.22
CA ASP A 119 -8.63 -19.06 -0.70
C ASP A 119 -10.13 -19.36 -0.88
N ASP A 120 -10.95 -18.99 0.09
CA ASP A 120 -12.42 -19.12 0.08
C ASP A 120 -13.13 -17.98 -0.66
N GLN A 121 -12.38 -17.19 -1.46
CA GLN A 121 -12.88 -16.04 -2.22
C GLN A 121 -13.36 -14.86 -1.35
N THR A 122 -13.20 -14.91 -0.03
CA THR A 122 -13.47 -13.74 0.81
C THR A 122 -12.31 -12.75 0.76
N VAL A 123 -12.58 -11.49 1.08
CA VAL A 123 -11.56 -10.47 1.25
C VAL A 123 -11.53 -10.00 2.69
N SER A 124 -10.35 -10.09 3.29
CA SER A 124 -10.04 -9.47 4.57
C SER A 124 -9.48 -8.08 4.32
N LEU A 125 -10.08 -7.05 4.90
CA LEU A 125 -9.51 -5.72 5.00
C LEU A 125 -8.75 -5.63 6.33
N VAL A 126 -7.44 -5.40 6.27
CA VAL A 126 -6.56 -5.34 7.44
C VAL A 126 -5.88 -3.98 7.53
N ALA A 127 -5.68 -3.48 8.75
CA ALA A 127 -4.97 -2.24 9.00
C ALA A 127 -3.46 -2.45 8.83
N ILE A 128 -2.81 -1.59 8.03
CA ILE A 128 -1.35 -1.63 7.77
C ILE A 128 -0.58 -0.58 8.60
N ARG A 129 -1.30 0.21 9.39
CA ARG A 129 -0.82 1.05 10.49
C ARG A 129 -1.97 1.26 11.48
N PRO A 130 -1.70 1.74 12.71
CA PRO A 130 -2.77 2.17 13.60
C PRO A 130 -3.71 3.18 12.91
N ILE A 131 -5.01 2.99 13.10
CA ILE A 131 -6.09 3.85 12.59
C ILE A 131 -6.80 4.47 13.80
N ALA A 132 -6.86 5.79 13.85
CA ALA A 132 -7.53 6.50 14.92
C ALA A 132 -9.07 6.41 14.79
N ILE A 133 -9.79 6.55 15.89
CA ILE A 133 -11.25 6.72 15.85
C ILE A 133 -11.61 7.93 14.98
N GLY A 134 -12.60 7.76 14.11
CA GLY A 134 -13.05 8.76 13.14
C GLY A 134 -12.16 8.92 11.90
N GLU A 135 -10.99 8.27 11.84
CA GLU A 135 -10.12 8.31 10.66
C GLU A 135 -10.75 7.52 9.49
N GLN A 136 -10.63 8.05 8.28
CA GLN A 136 -11.12 7.35 7.08
C GLN A 136 -10.22 6.14 6.77
N ILE A 137 -10.85 4.99 6.57
CA ILE A 137 -10.18 3.76 6.12
C ILE A 137 -10.00 3.83 4.60
N THR A 138 -8.75 3.78 4.16
CA THR A 138 -8.34 3.98 2.77
C THR A 138 -7.36 2.92 2.31
N ILE A 139 -7.42 2.62 1.01
CA ILE A 139 -6.52 1.68 0.32
C ILE A 139 -5.77 2.39 -0.81
N THR A 140 -4.80 1.73 -1.43
CA THR A 140 -4.28 2.20 -2.72
C THR A 140 -5.11 1.67 -3.88
N TYR A 141 -5.31 2.49 -4.91
CA TYR A 141 -5.90 2.05 -6.18
C TYR A 141 -4.82 1.73 -7.22
N ILE A 142 -3.57 2.10 -6.98
CA ILE A 142 -2.44 1.69 -7.82
C ILE A 142 -1.75 0.49 -7.18
N ASP A 143 -0.86 -0.16 -7.94
CA ASP A 143 0.00 -1.19 -7.38
C ASP A 143 0.76 -0.66 -6.15
N ASN A 144 0.86 -1.47 -5.10
CA ASN A 144 1.57 -1.12 -3.86
C ASN A 144 3.01 -0.67 -4.15
N ALA A 145 3.71 -1.34 -5.06
CA ALA A 145 5.06 -0.97 -5.48
C ALA A 145 5.13 0.43 -6.10
N ALA A 146 4.05 0.86 -6.77
CA ALA A 146 3.96 2.18 -7.37
C ALA A 146 3.71 3.31 -6.34
N LEU A 147 3.47 2.99 -5.06
CA LEU A 147 3.39 4.01 -4.00
C LEU A 147 4.74 4.69 -3.76
N PHE A 148 5.86 4.06 -4.13
CA PHE A 148 7.19 4.68 -4.13
C PHE A 148 7.45 5.58 -5.35
N ALA A 149 6.52 5.63 -6.31
CA ALA A 149 6.67 6.51 -7.46
C ALA A 149 6.50 7.99 -7.10
N SER A 150 6.95 8.90 -7.96
CA SER A 150 6.77 10.34 -7.73
C SER A 150 5.29 10.70 -7.75
N TYR A 151 4.96 11.88 -7.22
CA TYR A 151 3.62 12.44 -7.27
C TYR A 151 2.99 12.40 -8.67
N GLU A 152 3.75 12.82 -9.68
CA GLU A 152 3.33 12.87 -11.08
C GLU A 152 3.03 11.46 -11.61
N THR A 153 3.94 10.51 -11.36
CA THR A 153 3.75 9.12 -11.77
C THR A 153 2.53 8.49 -11.11
N ARG A 154 2.33 8.67 -9.80
CA ARG A 154 1.16 8.13 -9.10
C ARG A 154 -0.14 8.71 -9.66
N ARG A 155 -0.17 10.03 -9.93
CA ARG A 155 -1.34 10.67 -10.57
C ARG A 155 -1.59 10.15 -11.97
N ASP A 156 -0.55 9.96 -12.78
CA ASP A 156 -0.68 9.40 -14.12
C ASP A 156 -1.22 7.95 -14.08
N LEU A 157 -0.71 7.11 -13.19
CA LEU A 157 -1.21 5.74 -12.99
C LEU A 157 -2.68 5.71 -12.56
N LEU A 158 -3.09 6.60 -11.65
CA LEU A 158 -4.48 6.72 -11.23
C LEU A 158 -5.39 7.16 -12.39
N ARG A 159 -4.93 8.07 -13.24
CA ARG A 159 -5.65 8.48 -14.46
C ARG A 159 -5.78 7.32 -15.45
N LYS A 160 -4.69 6.60 -15.70
CA LYS A 160 -4.65 5.45 -16.64
C LYS A 160 -5.49 4.27 -16.19
N ARG A 161 -5.69 4.07 -14.88
CA ARG A 161 -6.53 2.98 -14.36
C ARG A 161 -8.01 3.14 -14.71
N GLY A 162 -8.44 4.34 -15.14
CA GLY A 162 -9.78 4.58 -15.66
C GLY A 162 -10.90 4.40 -14.63
N ILE A 163 -10.57 4.45 -13.33
CA ILE A 163 -11.54 4.25 -12.22
C ILE A 163 -12.47 5.45 -12.05
N PHE A 164 -12.24 6.56 -12.72
CA PHE A 164 -13.29 7.53 -12.96
C PHE A 164 -13.10 8.04 -14.39
N THR A 165 -14.09 8.76 -14.90
CA THR A 165 -13.94 9.57 -16.10
C THR A 165 -12.62 10.36 -16.02
N THR A 166 -12.13 10.89 -17.14
CA THR A 166 -10.84 11.59 -17.35
C THR A 166 -10.44 12.71 -16.34
N ARG A 167 -11.22 12.90 -15.27
CA ARG A 167 -11.19 13.89 -14.20
C ARG A 167 -10.82 13.36 -12.80
N PHE A 168 -10.44 12.09 -12.58
CA PHE A 168 -9.97 11.68 -11.23
C PHE A 168 -8.73 12.48 -10.82
N LYS A 169 -8.90 13.38 -9.85
CA LYS A 169 -7.81 14.08 -9.18
C LYS A 169 -7.70 13.49 -7.78
N CYS A 170 -6.59 12.82 -7.49
CA CYS A 170 -6.32 12.33 -6.14
C CYS A 170 -6.24 13.50 -5.17
N MET A 171 -7.09 13.49 -4.13
CA MET A 171 -7.15 14.53 -3.10
C MET A 171 -6.78 14.03 -1.70
N CYS A 172 -6.07 12.89 -1.60
CA CYS A 172 -5.60 12.40 -0.30
C CYS A 172 -4.56 13.36 0.32
N ASP A 173 -4.36 13.26 1.63
CA ASP A 173 -3.46 14.14 2.40
C ASP A 173 -2.04 14.21 1.83
N THR A 174 -1.53 13.11 1.28
CA THR A 174 -0.20 13.07 0.64
C THR A 174 -0.13 13.91 -0.63
N CYS A 175 -1.22 13.97 -1.39
CA CYS A 175 -1.29 14.69 -2.65
C CYS A 175 -1.74 16.16 -2.47
N CYS A 176 -2.54 16.45 -1.44
CA CYS A 176 -3.02 17.79 -1.11
C CYS A 176 -2.10 18.55 -0.16
N GLY A 177 -1.33 17.85 0.68
CA GLY A 177 -0.35 18.44 1.58
C GLY A 177 0.99 18.74 0.91
N ASN A 178 2.08 18.62 1.69
CA ASN A 178 3.45 18.88 1.21
C ASN A 178 4.02 17.69 0.42
N HIS A 179 3.51 17.50 -0.80
CA HIS A 179 3.94 16.45 -1.72
C HIS A 179 5.44 16.51 -2.06
N VAL A 180 6.12 17.64 -1.88
CA VAL A 180 7.57 17.77 -2.06
C VAL A 180 8.32 16.89 -1.06
N LYS A 181 7.99 16.97 0.24
CA LYS A 181 8.59 16.10 1.27
C LYS A 181 8.28 14.61 1.01
N SER A 182 7.04 14.30 0.65
CA SER A 182 6.65 12.93 0.30
C SER A 182 7.46 12.39 -0.89
N ASN A 183 7.68 13.22 -1.92
CA ASN A 183 8.49 12.85 -3.07
C ASN A 183 9.94 12.60 -2.70
N ILE A 184 10.54 13.40 -1.82
CA ILE A 184 11.92 13.16 -1.33
C ILE A 184 12.03 11.78 -0.68
N ASN A 185 11.14 11.44 0.25
CA ASN A 185 11.17 10.13 0.91
C ASN A 185 10.99 8.98 -0.11
N ARG A 186 10.11 9.17 -1.09
CA ARG A 186 9.87 8.18 -2.16
C ARG A 186 11.06 8.01 -3.10
N SER A 187 11.75 9.09 -3.44
CA SER A 187 12.99 9.04 -4.22
C SER A 187 14.10 8.30 -3.47
N LEU A 188 14.24 8.54 -2.16
CA LEU A 188 15.19 7.80 -1.32
C LEU A 188 14.86 6.30 -1.29
N ILE A 189 13.57 5.93 -1.15
CA ILE A 189 13.14 4.53 -1.23
C ILE A 189 13.47 3.93 -2.60
N LYS A 190 13.28 4.68 -3.70
CA LYS A 190 13.67 4.22 -5.05
C LYS A 190 15.17 3.99 -5.22
N GLU A 191 16.02 4.82 -4.61
CA GLU A 191 17.47 4.56 -4.58
C GLU A 191 17.81 3.27 -3.84
N LEU A 192 16.93 2.82 -2.94
CA LEU A 192 16.91 1.50 -2.34
C LEU A 192 16.10 0.50 -3.18
N ILE A 193 16.07 0.60 -4.53
CA ILE A 193 15.54 -0.44 -5.45
C ILE A 193 16.69 -0.82 -6.41
N PRO A 194 17.21 -2.07 -6.44
CA PRO A 194 18.50 -2.45 -7.05
C PRO A 194 18.62 -2.07 -8.53
N ASP A 195 17.51 -2.22 -9.22
CA ASP A 195 17.38 -2.13 -10.67
C ASP A 195 16.22 -1.19 -11.07
N ASN A 196 15.59 -0.51 -10.08
CA ASN A 196 14.35 0.24 -10.24
C ASN A 196 13.22 -0.55 -10.94
N SER A 197 13.27 -1.88 -10.92
CA SER A 197 12.25 -2.71 -11.53
C SER A 197 11.00 -2.77 -10.65
N ILE A 198 9.86 -3.07 -11.28
CA ILE A 198 8.61 -3.32 -10.57
C ILE A 198 8.76 -4.50 -9.61
N GLU A 199 9.52 -5.53 -9.98
CA GLU A 199 9.67 -6.72 -9.14
C GLU A 199 10.44 -6.42 -7.87
N SER A 200 11.59 -5.76 -7.98
CA SER A 200 12.34 -5.30 -6.81
C SER A 200 11.54 -4.33 -5.94
N SER A 201 10.70 -3.49 -6.55
CA SER A 201 9.80 -2.60 -5.81
C SER A 201 8.79 -3.38 -4.96
N LYS A 202 8.29 -4.52 -5.45
CA LYS A 202 7.41 -5.41 -4.68
C LYS A 202 8.16 -6.11 -3.55
N GLU A 203 9.39 -6.54 -3.79
CA GLU A 203 10.23 -7.14 -2.74
C GLU A 203 10.49 -6.15 -1.60
N VAL A 204 10.88 -4.92 -1.92
CA VAL A 204 11.05 -3.85 -0.93
C VAL A 204 9.73 -3.57 -0.20
N TRP A 205 8.61 -3.51 -0.91
CA TRP A 205 7.30 -3.36 -0.26
C TRP A 205 7.01 -4.48 0.74
N LYS A 206 7.30 -5.73 0.36
CA LYS A 206 7.11 -6.90 1.22
C LYS A 206 7.99 -6.82 2.48
N LEU A 207 9.27 -6.48 2.34
CA LEU A 207 10.19 -6.29 3.46
C LEU A 207 9.70 -5.18 4.41
N LEU A 208 9.31 -4.03 3.85
CA LEU A 208 8.78 -2.92 4.64
C LEU A 208 7.49 -3.28 5.38
N LYS A 209 6.67 -4.18 4.83
CA LYS A 209 5.48 -4.69 5.51
C LYS A 209 5.85 -5.64 6.65
N GLU A 210 6.79 -6.57 6.42
CA GLU A 210 7.26 -7.50 7.47
C GLU A 210 7.84 -6.76 8.68
N GLU A 211 8.45 -5.60 8.47
CA GLU A 211 9.01 -4.73 9.52
C GLU A 211 8.01 -3.68 10.07
N ASN A 212 6.76 -3.66 9.60
CA ASN A 212 5.74 -2.65 9.97
C ASN A 212 6.17 -1.19 9.66
N LEU A 213 6.83 -0.99 8.53
CA LEU A 213 7.41 0.29 8.11
C LEU A 213 6.77 0.86 6.86
N SER A 214 6.08 0.03 6.06
CA SER A 214 5.48 0.45 4.79
C SER A 214 4.54 1.64 5.00
N ALA A 215 3.56 1.52 5.88
CA ALA A 215 2.59 2.59 6.12
C ALA A 215 3.19 3.80 6.85
N ARG A 216 4.18 3.62 7.72
CA ARG A 216 4.91 4.73 8.37
C ARG A 216 5.69 5.56 7.36
N LEU A 217 6.41 4.91 6.44
CA LEU A 217 7.13 5.58 5.35
C LEU A 217 6.22 6.39 4.41
N LEU A 218 4.98 5.94 4.23
CA LEU A 218 4.03 6.68 3.42
C LEU A 218 3.38 7.83 4.22
N SER A 219 3.02 7.61 5.48
CA SER A 219 2.20 8.52 6.30
C SER A 219 2.98 9.56 7.11
N GLU A 220 4.26 9.33 7.40
CA GLU A 220 5.12 10.25 8.14
C GLU A 220 6.06 11.00 7.17
N PRO A 221 5.80 12.29 6.85
CA PRO A 221 6.62 13.06 5.91
C PRO A 221 8.07 13.25 6.37
N GLU A 222 8.31 13.09 7.68
CA GLU A 222 9.61 13.23 8.34
C GLU A 222 10.29 11.87 8.58
N ALA A 223 9.62 10.75 8.25
CA ALA A 223 10.20 9.42 8.33
C ALA A 223 11.19 9.21 7.17
N LEU A 224 12.40 9.73 7.37
CA LEU A 224 13.56 9.32 6.59
C LEU A 224 14.02 7.98 7.18
N ILE A 225 13.48 6.89 6.65
CA ILE A 225 13.88 5.55 7.05
C ILE A 225 14.59 4.92 5.84
N LEU A 226 15.93 5.02 5.79
CA LEU A 226 16.68 3.94 5.13
C LEU A 226 16.79 2.85 6.20
N VAL A 227 15.86 1.90 6.17
CA VAL A 227 16.15 0.63 6.84
C VAL A 227 17.16 -0.03 5.93
N PHE A 228 18.41 0.00 6.34
CA PHE A 228 19.33 -1.01 5.88
C PHE A 228 18.76 -2.33 6.39
N PRO A 229 18.34 -3.27 5.52
CA PRO A 229 17.86 -4.57 6.01
C PRO A 229 18.81 -5.15 7.07
N SER A 230 18.29 -5.88 8.04
CA SER A 230 19.14 -6.62 8.96
C SER A 230 20.16 -7.44 8.16
N GLU A 231 21.40 -7.51 8.65
CA GLU A 231 22.59 -8.05 7.96
C GLU A 231 23.16 -7.19 6.82
N THR A 232 22.67 -5.97 6.60
CA THR A 232 23.32 -5.03 5.67
C THR A 232 24.65 -4.57 6.24
N THR A 233 25.69 -4.68 5.42
CA THR A 233 27.01 -4.17 5.75
C THR A 233 27.07 -2.68 5.45
N VAL A 234 27.50 -1.84 6.42
CA VAL A 234 27.63 -0.38 6.30
C VAL A 234 29.04 0.08 6.67
N VAL A 235 29.56 1.14 6.03
CA VAL A 235 30.66 1.97 6.55
C VAL A 235 30.08 3.03 7.46
N ILE A 236 30.70 3.23 8.61
CA ILE A 236 30.39 4.34 9.51
C ILE A 236 31.37 5.47 9.23
N ASP A 237 30.89 6.71 9.09
CA ASP A 237 31.76 7.88 8.92
C ASP A 237 31.14 9.17 9.47
N GLY A 238 31.97 10.15 9.81
CA GLY A 238 31.54 11.46 10.28
C GLY A 238 30.96 11.50 11.70
N LEU A 239 31.33 10.55 12.58
CA LEU A 239 31.05 10.60 14.01
C LEU A 239 32.09 11.47 14.73
N GLU A 240 31.67 12.65 15.20
CA GLU A 240 32.53 13.58 15.95
C GLU A 240 32.83 13.08 17.37
N LYS A 241 31.84 12.43 18.02
CA LYS A 241 31.96 11.95 19.41
C LYS A 241 32.65 10.60 19.53
N GLN A 242 32.74 9.84 18.44
CA GLN A 242 33.35 8.49 18.41
C GLN A 242 34.16 8.32 17.12
N PRO A 243 35.23 9.10 16.92
CA PRO A 243 35.98 9.11 15.67
C PRO A 243 36.66 7.77 15.36
N GLY A 244 36.94 6.93 16.37
CA GLY A 244 37.51 5.60 16.18
C GLY A 244 36.58 4.57 15.51
N LEU A 245 35.31 4.92 15.30
CA LEU A 245 34.39 4.14 14.47
C LEU A 245 34.34 4.60 13.02
N ASN A 246 34.90 5.77 12.69
CA ASN A 246 34.90 6.27 11.32
C ASN A 246 35.79 5.38 10.43
N GLY A 247 35.32 5.08 9.22
CA GLY A 247 35.93 4.14 8.28
C GLY A 247 35.70 2.66 8.63
N LYS A 248 35.09 2.33 9.76
CA LYS A 248 34.81 0.93 10.12
C LYS A 248 33.59 0.40 9.38
N THR A 249 33.67 -0.89 9.06
CA THR A 249 32.57 -1.69 8.55
C THR A 249 31.76 -2.28 9.69
N ALA A 250 30.44 -2.25 9.58
CA ALA A 250 29.52 -2.80 10.57
C ALA A 250 28.35 -3.53 9.92
N LEU A 251 27.78 -4.53 10.61
CA LEU A 251 26.57 -5.20 10.19
C LEU A 251 25.36 -4.66 10.93
N VAL A 252 24.32 -4.25 10.21
CA VAL A 252 23.08 -3.76 10.80
C VAL A 252 22.32 -4.92 11.46
N ARG A 253 21.86 -4.72 12.70
CA ARG A 253 21.14 -5.72 13.50
C ARG A 253 19.71 -5.30 13.84
N ASN A 254 19.52 -4.03 14.17
CA ASN A 254 18.22 -3.49 14.54
C ASN A 254 18.16 -1.97 14.31
N HIS A 255 16.95 -1.42 14.44
CA HIS A 255 16.63 -0.04 14.09
C HIS A 255 15.90 0.65 15.24
N ASP A 256 16.43 1.77 15.74
CA ASP A 256 15.69 2.72 16.58
C ASP A 256 15.25 3.89 15.69
N LEU A 257 14.08 3.72 15.09
CA LEU A 257 13.51 4.66 14.13
C LEU A 257 13.11 5.98 14.77
N LYS A 258 12.68 5.95 16.04
CA LYS A 258 12.29 7.17 16.78
C LYS A 258 13.47 8.09 17.00
N ARG A 259 14.66 7.51 17.22
CA ARG A 259 15.91 8.27 17.42
C ARG A 259 16.78 8.35 16.17
N ARG A 260 16.36 7.76 15.05
CA ARG A 260 17.12 7.65 13.80
C ARG A 260 18.51 7.03 14.02
N ARG A 261 18.56 5.93 14.78
CA ARG A 261 19.80 5.20 15.06
C ARG A 261 19.74 3.76 14.55
N LEU A 262 20.91 3.24 14.19
CA LEU A 262 21.12 1.84 13.82
C LEU A 262 21.86 1.15 14.95
N GLY A 263 21.38 -0.03 15.37
CA GLY A 263 22.22 -0.97 16.10
C GLY A 263 23.06 -1.75 15.11
N VAL A 264 24.37 -1.56 15.16
CA VAL A 264 25.33 -2.20 14.25
C VAL A 264 26.36 -3.00 15.02
N THR A 265 26.75 -4.17 14.51
CA THR A 265 27.79 -5.00 15.09
C THR A 265 29.11 -4.77 14.36
N ILE A 266 30.15 -4.46 15.14
CA ILE A 266 31.54 -4.30 14.71
C ILE A 266 32.38 -5.22 15.59
N ASP A 267 33.17 -6.13 15.02
CA ASP A 267 34.05 -7.02 15.78
C ASP A 267 33.33 -7.74 16.95
N ASN A 268 32.10 -8.23 16.71
CA ASN A 268 31.19 -8.86 17.70
C ASN A 268 30.63 -7.95 18.81
N VAL A 269 30.85 -6.64 18.74
CA VAL A 269 30.26 -5.66 19.67
C VAL A 269 29.15 -4.88 18.98
N THR A 270 27.97 -4.81 19.60
CA THR A 270 26.85 -4.00 19.10
C THR A 270 26.92 -2.58 19.62
N VAL A 271 26.95 -1.61 18.71
CA VAL A 271 26.96 -0.18 19.00
C VAL A 271 25.78 0.51 18.32
N SER A 272 25.26 1.56 18.95
CA SER A 272 24.21 2.38 18.36
C SER A 272 24.83 3.58 17.65
N VAL A 273 24.58 3.77 16.36
CA VAL A 273 25.14 4.85 15.55
C VAL A 273 24.05 5.65 14.84
N CYS A 274 24.31 6.92 14.56
CA CYS A 274 23.37 7.75 13.81
C CYS A 274 23.22 7.19 12.40
N HIS A 275 21.98 7.00 11.95
CA HIS A 275 21.70 6.48 10.63
C HIS A 275 22.35 7.30 9.50
N SER A 276 22.35 8.64 9.61
CA SER A 276 22.95 9.55 8.62
C SER A 276 24.48 9.46 8.51
N LYS A 277 25.11 8.68 9.40
CA LYS A 277 26.55 8.46 9.48
C LYS A 277 26.93 7.06 9.01
N CYS A 278 26.00 6.35 8.38
CA CYS A 278 26.18 5.00 7.89
C CYS A 278 25.86 4.93 6.40
N THR A 279 26.77 4.35 5.63
CA THR A 279 26.67 4.17 4.18
C THR A 279 26.76 2.68 3.85
N PRO A 280 25.82 2.06 3.15
CA PRO A 280 25.87 0.62 2.88
C PRO A 280 27.05 0.25 1.95
N LEU A 281 27.88 -0.71 2.35
CA LEU A 281 29.01 -1.26 1.57
C LEU A 281 28.56 -2.28 0.53
N GLN A 282 27.66 -3.16 0.95
CA GLN A 282 27.01 -4.13 0.10
C GLN A 282 25.58 -4.20 0.57
N LYS A 283 24.69 -3.75 -0.29
CA LYS A 283 23.27 -3.97 -0.14
C LYS A 283 23.04 -5.48 -0.38
N LYS A 284 22.92 -6.31 0.66
CA LYS A 284 22.42 -7.68 0.45
C LYS A 284 21.01 -7.55 -0.15
N GLY A 285 20.80 -8.12 -1.34
CA GLY A 285 19.62 -7.88 -2.18
C GLY A 285 19.78 -6.79 -3.24
N PHE A 286 20.92 -6.10 -3.31
CA PHE A 286 21.21 -5.14 -4.38
C PHE A 286 22.65 -5.19 -4.86
N SER A 287 22.85 -5.61 -6.11
CA SER A 287 24.13 -5.48 -6.79
C SER A 287 24.10 -4.30 -7.77
N LYS A 288 25.18 -3.52 -7.80
CA LYS A 288 25.62 -2.88 -9.04
C LYS A 288 27.13 -2.93 -9.12
N ASN A 289 27.63 -3.72 -10.06
CA ASN A 289 28.98 -3.60 -10.57
C ASN A 289 29.15 -2.19 -11.16
N LEU A 290 30.17 -1.47 -10.73
CA LEU A 290 30.68 -0.30 -11.45
C LEU A 290 32.15 -0.59 -11.78
N ASN A 291 32.36 -1.38 -12.83
CA ASN A 291 33.53 -1.21 -13.68
C ASN A 291 33.15 -0.24 -14.79
N ALA A 292 33.59 1.01 -14.65
CA ALA A 292 34.00 1.98 -15.67
C ALA A 292 34.17 3.34 -15.00
#